data_AF-A0A7S1GJG1-F1
#
_entry.id   AF-A0A7S1GJG1-F1
#
_cell.length_a   1.000
_cell.length_b   1.000
_cell.length_c   1.000
_cell.angle_alpha   90.00
_cell.angle_beta   90.00
_cell.angle_gamma   90.00
#
_symmetry.space_group_name_H-M   'P 1'
#
loop_
_entity.id
_entity.type
_entity.pdbx_description
1 polymer ?
#
loop_
_entity_poly.entity_id
_entity_poly.type
_entity_poly.pdbx_seq_one_letter_code
_entity_poly.pdbx_strand_id
1 'polypeptide(L)'
;DILPVVDLNTQKVVHIDGLDRLPPPTIPELSVNYHRELLSTNSYLQTQWRQDRLKALDITQPEGPSFTVTDGNLVTWQNWTLRVGFNYREGLVLHDVCFDGRPVLKRGSLVEMAVPYGDPHPPYQRKCAFDVGDYGLGYCANSLER
;
A
#
# COMPACT_ATOMS: atom_id res chain seq x y z
N ASP A 1 18.96 18.08 -1.87
CA ASP A 1 18.02 18.22 -0.76
C ASP A 1 18.82 18.38 0.53
N ILE A 2 18.20 18.89 1.59
CA ILE A 2 18.72 18.77 2.96
C ILE A 2 17.93 17.66 3.67
N LEU A 3 18.58 16.84 4.48
CA LEU A 3 17.91 15.73 5.18
C LEU A 3 18.21 15.78 6.68
N PRO A 4 17.28 16.29 7.50
CA PRO A 4 17.38 16.19 8.95
C PRO A 4 17.23 14.73 9.42
N VAL A 5 18.14 14.29 10.28
CA VAL A 5 18.05 13.02 11.00
C VAL A 5 17.56 13.31 12.42
N VAL A 6 16.49 12.65 12.82
CA VAL A 6 15.77 12.92 14.07
C VAL A 6 15.75 11.67 14.94
N ASP A 7 16.06 11.84 16.22
CA ASP A 7 15.77 10.83 17.25
C ASP A 7 14.32 11.02 17.71
N LEU A 8 13.49 10.00 17.48
CA LEU A 8 12.08 10.03 17.81
C LEU A 8 11.81 9.90 19.33
N ASN A 9 12.74 9.34 20.10
CA ASN A 9 12.60 9.23 21.56
C ASN A 9 12.88 10.57 22.25
N THR A 10 13.99 11.20 21.90
CA THR A 10 14.36 12.51 22.49
C THR A 10 13.73 13.70 21.76
N GLN A 11 13.11 13.46 20.60
CA GLN A 11 12.48 14.45 19.73
C GLN A 11 13.44 15.56 19.29
N LYS A 12 14.69 15.19 18.97
CA LYS A 12 15.75 16.13 18.58
C LYS A 12 16.31 15.83 17.22
N VAL A 13 16.64 16.89 16.47
CA VAL A 13 17.51 16.79 15.29
C VAL A 13 18.93 16.49 15.79
N VAL A 14 19.46 15.35 15.38
CA VAL A 14 20.81 14.90 15.77
C VAL A 14 21.85 15.16 14.69
N HIS A 15 21.41 15.29 13.44
CA HIS A 15 22.26 15.57 12.28
C HIS A 15 21.44 16.17 11.13
N ILE A 16 22.09 16.86 10.19
CA ILE A 16 21.48 17.32 8.94
C ILE A 16 22.43 16.98 7.80
N ASP A 17 22.05 16.02 6.96
CA ASP A 17 22.81 15.68 5.75
C ASP A 17 22.60 16.76 4.67
N GLY A 18 23.67 17.11 3.95
CA GLY A 18 23.59 17.97 2.75
C GLY A 18 23.54 19.48 3.00
N LEU A 19 23.79 19.94 4.23
CA LEU A 19 23.80 21.36 4.61
C LEU A 19 24.90 22.16 3.87
N ASP A 20 26.00 21.50 3.60
CA ASP A 20 27.27 21.98 3.04
C ASP A 20 27.42 21.65 1.54
N ARG A 21 26.36 21.16 0.91
CA ARG A 21 26.36 20.79 -0.52
C ARG A 21 26.53 22.03 -1.41
N LEU A 22 27.49 21.96 -2.34
CA LEU A 22 27.74 22.98 -3.36
C LEU A 22 27.65 22.36 -4.78
N PRO A 23 26.86 22.93 -5.70
CA PRO A 23 25.91 24.02 -5.48
C PRO A 23 24.78 23.59 -4.53
N PRO A 24 24.10 24.55 -3.89
CA PRO A 24 22.94 24.23 -3.04
C PRO A 24 21.89 23.47 -3.86
N PRO A 25 21.09 22.60 -3.21
CA PRO A 25 20.02 21.89 -3.88
C PRO A 25 19.05 22.83 -4.60
N THR A 26 18.75 22.55 -5.86
CA THR A 26 17.65 23.22 -6.57
C THR A 26 16.33 22.56 -6.19
N ILE A 27 15.35 23.37 -5.79
CA ILE A 27 13.97 22.91 -5.57
C ILE A 27 13.28 22.86 -6.94
N PRO A 28 12.74 21.72 -7.38
CA PRO A 28 11.93 21.67 -8.60
C PRO A 28 10.68 22.55 -8.43
N GLU A 29 10.51 23.53 -9.32
CA GLU A 29 9.35 24.45 -9.31
C GLU A 29 8.17 23.94 -10.13
N LEU A 30 8.39 22.90 -10.95
CA LEU A 30 7.36 22.35 -11.82
C LEU A 30 6.33 21.56 -11.02
N SER A 31 5.05 21.86 -11.24
CA SER A 31 3.95 21.06 -10.69
C SER A 31 3.84 19.74 -11.44
N VAL A 32 3.74 18.64 -10.69
CA VAL A 32 3.50 17.28 -11.20
C VAL A 32 2.27 16.65 -10.52
N ASN A 33 1.29 17.48 -10.14
CA ASN A 33 0.08 17.05 -9.45
C ASN A 33 -0.78 16.08 -10.27
N TYR A 34 -1.19 14.97 -9.65
CA TYR A 34 -2.11 13.98 -10.24
C TYR A 34 -3.54 14.10 -9.69
N HIS A 35 -3.79 14.96 -8.68
CA HIS A 35 -5.12 15.17 -8.14
C HIS A 35 -6.06 15.72 -9.22
N ARG A 36 -7.33 15.28 -9.20
CA ARG A 36 -8.28 15.51 -10.28
C ARG A 36 -8.42 16.99 -10.64
N GLU A 37 -8.56 17.82 -9.60
CA GLU A 37 -8.82 19.25 -9.71
C GLU A 37 -7.56 20.07 -9.98
N LEU A 38 -6.37 19.48 -9.81
CA LEU A 38 -5.08 20.15 -9.96
C LEU A 38 -4.35 19.74 -11.23
N LEU A 39 -4.90 18.80 -12.01
CA LEU A 39 -4.25 18.26 -13.21
C LEU A 39 -3.92 19.34 -14.24
N SER A 40 -4.71 20.42 -14.32
CA SER A 40 -4.44 21.55 -15.22
C SER A 40 -3.11 22.26 -14.92
N THR A 41 -2.58 22.10 -13.71
CA THR A 41 -1.28 22.65 -13.29
C THR A 41 -0.10 21.73 -13.61
N ASN A 42 -0.34 20.49 -14.06
CA ASN A 42 0.72 19.50 -14.26
C ASN A 42 1.62 19.88 -15.46
N SER A 43 2.93 19.79 -15.28
CA SER A 43 3.95 20.18 -16.28
C SER A 43 4.49 19.00 -17.10
N TYR A 44 4.12 17.77 -16.76
CA TYR A 44 4.67 16.54 -17.35
C TYR A 44 3.60 15.64 -17.99
N LEU A 45 2.42 15.57 -17.39
CA LEU A 45 1.29 14.77 -17.87
C LEU A 45 0.35 15.61 -18.74
N GLN A 46 -0.53 14.92 -19.48
CA GLN A 46 -1.63 15.58 -20.18
C GLN A 46 -2.53 16.31 -19.18
N THR A 47 -2.75 17.61 -19.41
CA THR A 47 -3.47 18.52 -18.49
C THR A 47 -4.98 18.54 -18.70
N GLN A 48 -5.48 17.75 -19.67
CA GLN A 48 -6.90 17.60 -19.95
C GLN A 48 -7.32 16.14 -19.72
N TRP A 49 -8.45 15.98 -19.03
CA TRP A 49 -9.09 14.67 -18.89
C TRP A 49 -9.53 14.14 -20.25
N ARG A 50 -9.49 12.81 -20.39
CA ARG A 50 -10.19 12.12 -21.47
C ARG A 50 -11.65 12.55 -21.48
N GLN A 51 -12.12 13.03 -22.63
CA GLN A 51 -13.49 13.51 -22.81
C GLN A 51 -14.41 12.40 -23.29
N ASP A 52 -13.85 11.37 -23.94
CA ASP A 52 -14.50 10.12 -24.28
C ASP A 52 -14.72 9.28 -23.01
N ARG A 53 -15.85 9.51 -22.34
CA ARG A 53 -16.25 8.70 -21.19
C ARG A 53 -16.39 7.25 -21.64
N LEU A 54 -15.75 6.34 -20.91
CA LEU A 54 -15.99 4.91 -21.05
C LEU A 54 -17.49 4.64 -20.82
N LYS A 55 -18.06 3.73 -21.61
CA LYS A 55 -19.42 3.25 -21.36
C LYS A 55 -19.46 2.55 -20.01
N ALA A 56 -20.57 2.69 -19.29
CA ALA A 56 -20.75 2.05 -17.98
C ALA A 56 -20.69 0.51 -18.10
N LEU A 57 -20.16 -0.12 -17.06
CA LEU A 57 -20.16 -1.58 -16.88
C LEU A 57 -20.85 -1.89 -15.56
N ASP A 58 -21.99 -2.56 -15.63
CA ASP A 58 -22.74 -2.99 -14.47
C ASP A 58 -22.45 -4.47 -14.17
N ILE A 59 -21.88 -4.74 -13.00
CA ILE A 59 -21.66 -6.11 -12.51
C ILE A 59 -22.77 -6.41 -11.51
N THR A 60 -23.65 -7.35 -11.87
CA THR A 60 -24.80 -7.71 -11.02
C THR A 60 -24.87 -9.22 -10.81
N GLN A 61 -25.35 -9.62 -9.63
CA GLN A 61 -25.70 -11.00 -9.32
C GLN A 61 -27.14 -11.01 -8.77
N PRO A 62 -28.16 -11.21 -9.64
CA PRO A 62 -29.57 -11.09 -9.25
C PRO A 62 -29.97 -12.03 -8.10
N GLU A 63 -29.28 -13.16 -7.97
CA GLU A 63 -29.48 -14.18 -6.93
C GLU A 63 -28.49 -14.05 -5.77
N GLY A 64 -27.68 -12.98 -5.75
CA GLY A 64 -26.64 -12.76 -4.75
C GLY A 64 -25.32 -13.49 -5.03
N PRO A 65 -24.31 -13.33 -4.16
CA PRO A 65 -23.02 -13.99 -4.31
C PRO A 65 -23.13 -15.50 -4.06
N SER A 66 -22.30 -16.28 -4.73
CA SER A 66 -22.22 -17.74 -4.52
C SER A 66 -21.37 -18.15 -3.31
N PHE A 67 -20.87 -17.18 -2.53
CA PHE A 67 -20.16 -17.43 -1.28
C PHE A 67 -21.03 -17.05 -0.09
N THR A 68 -20.81 -17.71 1.04
CA THR A 68 -21.42 -17.33 2.33
C THR A 68 -20.32 -16.92 3.30
N VAL A 69 -20.62 -15.95 4.16
CA VAL A 69 -19.80 -15.59 5.32
C VAL A 69 -20.63 -15.84 6.57
N THR A 70 -20.16 -16.77 7.40
CA THR A 70 -20.82 -17.17 8.65
C THR A 70 -19.82 -17.07 9.80
N ASP A 71 -20.29 -17.14 11.04
CA ASP A 71 -19.44 -17.05 12.24
C ASP A 71 -18.45 -15.86 12.22
N GLY A 72 -18.88 -14.74 11.66
CA GLY A 72 -18.09 -13.52 11.48
C GLY A 72 -17.08 -13.56 10.34
N ASN A 73 -16.36 -14.67 10.14
CA ASN A 73 -15.27 -14.73 9.17
C ASN A 73 -15.03 -16.08 8.47
N LEU A 74 -15.93 -17.05 8.63
CA LEU A 74 -15.87 -18.33 7.91
C LEU A 74 -16.48 -18.14 6.52
N VAL A 75 -15.65 -18.28 5.49
CA VAL A 75 -16.04 -18.21 4.09
C VAL A 75 -16.25 -19.62 3.55
N THR A 76 -17.38 -19.86 2.89
CA THR A 76 -17.63 -21.07 2.11
C THR A 76 -17.97 -20.70 0.67
N TRP A 77 -17.26 -21.28 -0.30
CA TRP A 77 -17.44 -20.98 -1.73
C TRP A 77 -16.94 -22.13 -2.61
N GLN A 78 -17.80 -22.72 -3.45
CA GLN A 78 -17.41 -23.72 -4.47
C GLN A 78 -16.45 -24.81 -3.93
N ASN A 79 -16.89 -25.53 -2.89
CA ASN A 79 -16.12 -26.56 -2.16
C ASN A 79 -14.94 -26.06 -1.32
N TRP A 80 -14.62 -24.77 -1.35
CA TRP A 80 -13.65 -24.17 -0.43
C TRP A 80 -14.29 -23.79 0.89
N THR A 81 -13.54 -24.01 1.97
CA THR A 81 -13.80 -23.40 3.28
C THR A 81 -12.52 -22.78 3.81
N LEU A 82 -12.61 -21.58 4.39
CA LEU A 82 -11.48 -20.86 4.98
C LEU A 82 -11.95 -19.78 5.95
N ARG A 83 -11.09 -19.41 6.91
CA ARG A 83 -11.32 -18.28 7.81
C ARG A 83 -10.47 -17.07 7.41
N VAL A 84 -11.12 -15.92 7.33
CA VAL A 84 -10.46 -14.63 7.02
C VAL A 84 -10.12 -13.91 8.32
N GLY A 85 -8.84 -13.85 8.66
CA GLY A 85 -8.29 -13.11 9.79
C GLY A 85 -7.72 -11.76 9.38
N PHE A 86 -7.55 -10.88 10.36
CA PHE A 86 -6.89 -9.59 10.17
C PHE A 86 -6.07 -9.22 11.41
N ASN A 87 -4.87 -8.67 11.21
CA ASN A 87 -4.09 -8.06 12.30
C ASN A 87 -3.31 -6.83 11.81
N TYR A 88 -2.89 -5.98 12.74
CA TYR A 88 -2.25 -4.69 12.43
C TYR A 88 -0.93 -4.83 11.64
N ARG A 89 -0.24 -5.96 11.78
CA ARG A 89 1.08 -6.18 11.17
C ARG A 89 0.94 -6.72 9.76
N GLU A 90 0.36 -7.90 9.61
CA GLU A 90 0.29 -8.64 8.34
C GLU A 90 -0.91 -8.22 7.46
N GLY A 91 -1.91 -7.55 8.04
CA GLY A 91 -3.18 -7.31 7.36
C GLY A 91 -3.97 -8.62 7.24
N LEU A 92 -4.32 -9.00 6.00
CA LEU A 92 -5.08 -10.22 5.71
C LEU A 92 -4.31 -11.48 6.08
N VAL A 93 -4.97 -12.39 6.82
CA VAL A 93 -4.46 -13.73 7.11
C VAL A 93 -5.53 -14.75 6.76
N LEU A 94 -5.16 -15.82 6.06
CA LEU A 94 -6.06 -16.95 5.78
C LEU A 94 -5.76 -18.08 6.76
N HIS A 95 -6.80 -18.67 7.34
CA HIS A 95 -6.69 -19.79 8.28
C HIS A 95 -7.55 -20.96 7.82
N ASP A 96 -7.10 -22.18 8.13
CA ASP A 96 -7.88 -23.42 7.97
C ASP A 96 -8.48 -23.61 6.56
N VAL A 97 -7.68 -23.33 5.53
CA VAL A 97 -8.10 -23.46 4.14
C VAL A 97 -8.24 -24.93 3.80
N CYS A 98 -9.46 -25.34 3.43
CA CYS A 98 -9.79 -26.68 2.98
C CYS A 98 -10.46 -26.64 1.61
N PHE A 99 -10.30 -27.70 0.84
CA PHE A 99 -11.03 -27.96 -0.39
C PHE A 99 -11.70 -29.32 -0.31
N ASP A 100 -13.03 -29.36 -0.46
CA ASP A 100 -13.83 -30.59 -0.37
C ASP A 100 -13.54 -31.38 0.92
N GLY A 101 -13.48 -30.66 2.06
CA GLY A 101 -13.16 -31.20 3.38
C GLY A 101 -11.69 -31.60 3.59
N ARG A 102 -10.84 -31.51 2.57
CA ARG A 102 -9.42 -31.87 2.66
C ARG A 102 -8.57 -30.64 2.98
N PRO A 103 -7.69 -30.70 4.00
CA PRO A 103 -6.86 -29.55 4.37
C PRO A 103 -5.86 -29.22 3.25
N VAL A 104 -5.75 -27.93 2.93
CA VAL A 104 -4.83 -27.38 1.92
C VAL A 104 -3.78 -26.47 2.57
N LEU A 105 -4.20 -25.54 3.42
CA LEU A 105 -3.31 -24.59 4.08
C LEU A 105 -3.80 -24.27 5.49
N LYS A 106 -2.96 -24.53 6.50
CA LYS A 106 -3.32 -24.22 7.90
C LYS A 106 -3.36 -22.71 8.16
N ARG A 107 -2.38 -21.96 7.63
CA ARG A 107 -2.28 -20.50 7.76
C ARG A 107 -1.45 -19.92 6.61
N GLY A 108 -1.92 -18.82 6.01
CA GLY A 108 -1.18 -18.06 5.00
C GLY A 108 -1.30 -16.55 5.24
N SER A 109 -0.18 -15.83 5.11
CA SER A 109 -0.11 -14.37 5.23
C SER A 109 1.08 -13.81 4.46
N LEU A 110 1.07 -12.50 4.22
CA LEU A 110 2.26 -11.76 3.80
C LEU A 110 3.08 -11.41 5.04
N VAL A 111 4.09 -12.23 5.33
CA VAL A 111 4.86 -12.13 6.58
C VAL A 111 5.88 -11.00 6.58
N GLU A 112 6.34 -10.58 5.39
CA GLU A 112 7.23 -9.42 5.21
C GLU A 112 7.22 -8.91 3.76
N MET A 113 7.57 -7.64 3.55
CA MET A 113 7.79 -7.02 2.25
C MET A 113 8.96 -6.03 2.33
N ALA A 114 10.07 -6.35 1.67
CA ALA A 114 11.24 -5.48 1.63
C ALA A 114 11.27 -4.64 0.33
N VAL A 115 11.51 -3.33 0.47
CA VAL A 115 11.59 -2.37 -0.66
C VAL A 115 12.97 -1.68 -0.70
N PRO A 116 14.03 -2.40 -1.12
CA PRO A 116 15.37 -1.82 -1.22
C PRO A 116 15.50 -0.87 -2.41
N TYR A 117 16.01 0.33 -2.17
CA TYR A 117 16.40 1.26 -3.22
C TYR A 117 17.81 0.93 -3.72
N GLY A 118 18.00 0.95 -5.04
CA GLY A 118 19.27 0.61 -5.69
C GLY A 118 20.20 1.80 -5.97
N ASP A 119 19.89 2.99 -5.46
CA ASP A 119 20.76 4.16 -5.61
C ASP A 119 21.91 4.09 -4.57
N PRO A 120 23.18 3.99 -5.00
CA PRO A 120 24.30 3.86 -4.08
C PRO A 120 24.66 5.18 -3.37
N HIS A 121 24.10 6.32 -3.77
CA HIS A 121 24.49 7.62 -3.23
C HIS A 121 23.78 7.95 -1.92
N PRO A 122 24.47 8.59 -0.95
CA PRO A 122 23.86 9.23 0.21
C PRO A 122 22.68 10.14 -0.17
N PRO A 123 21.52 10.05 0.52
CA PRO A 123 21.18 9.17 1.65
C PRO A 123 20.47 7.86 1.26
N TYR A 124 20.30 7.59 -0.04
CA TYR A 124 19.36 6.61 -0.58
C TYR A 124 19.76 5.15 -0.33
N GLN A 125 21.03 4.87 -0.14
CA GLN A 125 21.54 3.54 0.23
C GLN A 125 21.00 3.04 1.57
N ARG A 126 20.45 3.93 2.42
CA ARG A 126 19.77 3.55 3.68
C ARG A 126 18.29 3.20 3.48
N LYS A 127 17.72 3.43 2.30
CA LYS A 127 16.30 3.20 2.03
C LYS A 127 16.07 1.74 1.69
N CYS A 128 15.67 0.97 2.69
CA CYS A 128 15.08 -0.35 2.54
C CYS A 128 14.03 -0.49 3.63
N ALA A 129 12.78 -0.16 3.29
CA ALA A 129 11.67 -0.37 4.21
C ALA A 129 11.31 -1.86 4.25
N PHE A 130 11.02 -2.35 5.44
CA PHE A 130 10.35 -3.63 5.66
C PHE A 130 8.90 -3.33 5.99
N ASP A 131 8.04 -3.20 4.99
CA ASP A 131 6.74 -2.53 5.14
C ASP A 131 5.81 -3.21 6.16
N VAL A 132 5.92 -4.53 6.32
CA VAL A 132 5.16 -5.26 7.34
C VAL A 132 5.73 -5.01 8.73
N GLY A 133 7.06 -5.04 8.88
CA GLY A 133 7.75 -4.88 10.16
C GLY A 133 7.81 -3.43 10.67
N ASP A 134 8.13 -2.48 9.80
CA ASP A 134 8.41 -1.07 10.12
C ASP A 134 7.13 -0.24 10.25
N TYR A 135 6.10 -0.53 9.44
CA TYR A 135 4.86 0.24 9.39
C TYR A 135 3.62 -0.59 9.78
N GLY A 136 3.53 -1.82 9.29
CA GLY A 136 2.38 -2.71 9.49
C GLY A 136 1.31 -2.53 8.41
N LEU A 137 1.12 -3.55 7.57
CA LEU A 137 0.16 -3.51 6.47
C LEU A 137 -1.29 -3.41 6.93
N GLY A 138 -1.63 -4.03 8.06
CA GLY A 138 -2.96 -3.91 8.63
C GLY A 138 -3.22 -2.53 9.22
N TYR A 139 -2.20 -1.91 9.80
CA TYR A 139 -2.25 -0.55 10.32
C TYR A 139 -2.40 0.47 9.18
N CYS A 140 -1.73 0.23 8.05
CA CYS A 140 -1.81 1.06 6.85
C CYS A 140 -2.95 0.68 5.88
N ALA A 141 -3.90 -0.17 6.31
CA ALA A 141 -4.98 -0.63 5.45
C ALA A 141 -5.99 0.51 5.14
N ASN A 142 -6.33 0.66 3.86
CA ASN A 142 -7.35 1.62 3.43
C ASN A 142 -8.77 1.10 3.72
N SER A 143 -9.68 2.02 4.01
CA SER A 143 -11.12 1.77 3.87
C SER A 143 -11.48 1.69 2.40
N LEU A 144 -12.07 0.56 1.97
CA LEU A 144 -12.47 0.37 0.57
C LEU A 144 -13.74 1.17 0.25
N GLU A 145 -13.71 1.91 -0.86
CA GLU A 145 -14.88 2.61 -1.42
C GLU A 145 -15.81 1.62 -2.12
N ARG A 146 -17.11 1.97 -2.20
CA ARG A 146 -18.15 1.18 -2.87
C ARG A 146 -18.41 1.68 -4.28
#